data_AF-A0A259Y913-F1
#
_entry.id   AF-A0A259Y913-F1
#
_cell.length_a   1.000
_cell.length_b   1.000
_cell.length_c   1.000
_cell.angle_alpha   90.00
_cell.angle_beta   90.00
_cell.angle_gamma   90.00
#
_symmetry.space_group_name_H-M   'P 1'
#
loop_
_entity.id
_entity.type
_entity.pdbx_description
1 polymer ?
#
loop_
_entity_poly.entity_id
_entity_poly.type
_entity_poly.pdbx_seq_one_letter_code
_entity_poly.pdbx_strand_id
1 'polypeptide(L)'
;MESEKVLTPTELTELYVEYKAALLDVELSEMVREQGSKDAGTWVKNADQRMAEAVSDVDALEINAFLASTMIADRYAIIGRLRSQERPVPWSKIGEILGMSKQAAQQWYDTYNLRPPVQNPTRATGPS
;
A
#
# COMPACT_ATOMS: atom_id res chain seq x y z
N MET A 1 -1.28 6.44 29.70
CA MET A 1 -2.09 6.33 28.47
C MET A 1 -1.23 6.94 27.38
N GLU A 2 -0.40 6.12 26.74
CA GLU A 2 0.42 6.60 25.62
C GLU A 2 -0.56 6.89 24.47
N SER A 3 -0.51 8.12 23.97
CA SER A 3 -1.25 8.45 22.76
C SER A 3 -0.62 7.63 21.64
N GLU A 4 -1.31 6.58 21.19
CA GLU A 4 -0.92 5.86 19.97
C GLU A 4 -0.81 6.90 18.85
N LYS A 5 0.42 7.11 18.40
CA LYS A 5 0.74 8.12 17.39
C LYS A 5 0.10 7.67 16.08
N VAL A 6 -0.76 8.51 15.50
CA VAL A 6 -1.23 8.29 14.12
C VAL A 6 -0.03 8.43 13.19
N LEU A 7 0.35 7.33 12.56
CA LEU A 7 1.49 7.27 11.65
C LEU A 7 1.17 7.97 10.33
N THR A 8 2.17 8.62 9.76
CA THR A 8 2.10 9.25 8.44
C THR A 8 2.14 8.20 7.33
N PRO A 9 1.69 8.53 6.09
CA PRO A 9 1.83 7.62 4.95
C PRO A 9 3.27 7.13 4.71
N THR A 10 4.27 7.97 5.00
CA THR A 10 5.69 7.59 4.90
C THR A 10 6.07 6.54 5.93
N GLU A 11 5.75 6.77 7.21
CA GLU A 11 6.01 5.80 8.29
C GLU A 11 5.27 4.47 8.05
N LEU A 12 4.03 4.53 7.55
CA LEU A 12 3.29 3.33 7.14
C LEU A 12 3.94 2.60 5.96
N THR A 13 4.53 3.33 5.02
CA THR A 13 5.28 2.74 3.91
C THR A 13 6.52 2.00 4.42
N GLU A 14 7.23 2.58 5.39
CA GLU A 14 8.41 1.96 6.01
C GLU A 14 8.03 0.62 6.68
N LEU A 15 6.98 0.59 7.50
CA LEU A 15 6.48 -0.64 8.12
C LEU A 15 6.10 -1.72 7.08
N TYR A 16 5.44 -1.30 5.99
CA TYR A 16 5.08 -2.23 4.91
C TYR A 16 6.30 -2.76 4.16
N VAL A 17 7.33 -1.93 3.95
CA VAL A 17 8.59 -2.35 3.32
C VAL A 17 9.34 -3.34 4.20
N GLU A 18 9.42 -3.10 5.51
CA GLU A 18 10.03 -4.01 6.47
C GLU A 18 9.32 -5.37 6.48
N TYR A 19 7.98 -5.37 6.52
CA TYR A 19 7.17 -6.59 6.39
C TYR A 19 7.47 -7.35 5.08
N LYS A 20 7.54 -6.65 3.94
CA LYS A 20 7.89 -7.26 2.65
C LYS A 20 9.31 -7.86 2.63
N ALA A 21 10.25 -7.23 3.32
CA ALA A 21 11.61 -7.76 3.47
C ALA A 21 11.63 -9.03 4.35
N ALA A 22 10.88 -9.03 5.46
CA ALA A 22 10.75 -10.21 6.32
C ALA A 22 10.13 -11.41 5.57
N LEU A 23 9.09 -11.18 4.77
CA LEU A 23 8.51 -12.22 3.90
C LEU A 23 9.53 -12.79 2.91
N LEU A 24 10.34 -11.93 2.29
CA LEU A 24 11.39 -12.38 1.36
C LEU A 24 12.44 -13.25 2.08
N ASP A 25 12.80 -12.91 3.31
CA ASP A 25 13.72 -13.72 4.11
C ASP A 25 13.15 -15.12 4.41
N VAL A 26 11.84 -15.23 4.63
CA VAL A 26 11.16 -16.53 4.77
C VAL A 26 11.31 -17.33 3.48
N GLU A 27 10.94 -16.77 2.32
CA GLU A 27 11.07 -17.43 1.02
C GLU A 27 12.52 -17.90 0.75
N LEU A 28 13.50 -17.04 1.03
CA LEU A 28 14.93 -17.37 0.89
C LEU A 28 15.35 -18.50 1.83
N SER A 29 14.85 -18.52 3.07
CA SER A 29 15.15 -19.59 4.03
C SER A 29 14.63 -20.95 3.55
N GLU A 30 13.46 -20.98 2.88
CA GLU A 30 12.89 -22.19 2.30
C GLU A 30 13.74 -22.70 1.13
N MET A 31 14.16 -21.81 0.24
CA MET A 31 15.07 -22.16 -0.86
C MET A 31 16.39 -22.76 -0.36
N VAL A 32 16.99 -22.16 0.67
CA VAL A 32 18.24 -22.64 1.29
C VAL A 32 18.04 -24.03 1.92
N ARG A 33 16.87 -24.27 2.54
CA ARG A 33 16.47 -25.56 3.09
C ARG A 33 16.31 -26.62 2.00
N GLU A 34 15.62 -26.29 0.90
CA GLU A 34 15.40 -27.18 -0.24
C GLU A 34 16.70 -27.58 -0.94
N GLN A 35 17.70 -26.69 -0.96
CA GLN A 35 19.03 -26.96 -1.49
C GLN A 35 19.90 -27.84 -0.57
N GLY A 36 19.40 -28.20 0.62
CA GLY A 36 20.12 -29.04 1.58
C GLY A 36 21.34 -28.36 2.21
N SER A 37 21.34 -27.03 2.30
CA SER A 37 22.43 -26.28 2.92
C SER A 37 22.59 -26.62 4.40
N LYS A 38 23.84 -26.73 4.87
CA LYS A 38 24.16 -26.98 6.29
C LYS A 38 23.72 -25.85 7.21
N ASP A 39 23.59 -24.64 6.66
CA ASP A 39 23.20 -23.45 7.43
C ASP A 39 21.69 -23.20 7.45
N ALA A 40 20.88 -24.07 6.82
CA ALA A 40 19.44 -23.88 6.66
C ALA A 40 18.71 -23.60 8.00
N GLY A 41 19.11 -24.26 9.09
CA GLY A 41 18.50 -24.03 10.41
C GLY A 41 18.70 -22.60 10.93
N THR A 42 19.86 -21.99 10.66
CA THR A 42 20.14 -20.59 11.03
C THR A 42 19.31 -19.62 10.19
N TRP A 43 19.17 -19.90 8.89
CA TRP A 43 18.36 -19.09 7.98
C TRP A 43 16.89 -19.08 8.39
N VAL A 44 16.31 -20.26 8.67
CA VAL A 44 14.92 -20.37 9.13
C VAL A 44 14.70 -19.60 10.43
N LYS A 45 15.58 -19.79 11.43
CA LYS A 45 15.45 -19.09 12.72
C LYS A 45 15.51 -17.56 12.57
N ASN A 46 16.39 -17.06 11.72
CA ASN A 46 16.51 -15.63 11.48
C ASN A 46 15.30 -15.05 10.74
N ALA A 47 14.77 -15.80 9.75
CA ALA A 47 13.56 -15.41 9.02
C ALA A 47 12.34 -15.38 9.95
N ASP A 48 12.16 -16.41 10.78
CA ASP A 48 11.08 -16.47 11.78
C ASP A 48 11.16 -15.30 12.76
N GLN A 49 12.37 -14.96 13.23
CA GLN A 49 12.56 -13.83 14.14
C GLN A 49 12.19 -12.50 13.48
N ARG A 50 12.67 -12.26 12.24
CA ARG A 50 12.33 -11.03 11.51
C ARG A 50 10.83 -10.92 11.23
N MET A 51 10.17 -12.04 10.93
CA MET A 51 8.73 -12.07 10.74
C MET A 51 7.98 -11.77 12.04
N ALA A 52 8.47 -12.26 13.17
CA ALA A 52 7.88 -11.96 14.48
C ALA A 52 8.08 -10.51 14.94
N GLU A 53 9.14 -9.84 14.46
CA GLU A 53 9.42 -8.43 14.71
C GLU A 53 8.67 -7.48 13.75
N ALA A 54 8.24 -7.98 12.59
CA ALA A 54 7.45 -7.21 11.63
C ALA A 54 5.99 -7.04 12.06
N VAL A 55 5.28 -6.11 11.39
CA VAL A 55 3.83 -5.97 11.55
C VAL A 55 3.08 -7.24 11.15
N SER A 56 1.89 -7.48 11.71
CA SER A 56 1.13 -8.68 11.38
C SER A 56 0.65 -8.67 9.92
N ASP A 57 0.29 -9.84 9.38
CA ASP A 57 -0.26 -9.95 8.02
C ASP A 57 -1.53 -9.08 7.83
N VAL A 58 -2.36 -8.98 8.87
CA VAL A 58 -3.57 -8.15 8.84
C VAL A 58 -3.18 -6.67 8.79
N ASP A 59 -2.27 -6.23 9.65
CA ASP A 59 -1.81 -4.85 9.67
C ASP A 59 -1.14 -4.49 8.33
N ALA A 60 -0.33 -5.38 7.77
CA ALA A 60 0.30 -5.19 6.46
C ALA A 60 -0.74 -5.00 5.34
N LEU A 61 -1.84 -5.75 5.37
CA LEU A 61 -2.93 -5.61 4.40
C LEU A 61 -3.71 -4.31 4.60
N GLU A 62 -3.99 -3.90 5.83
CA GLU A 62 -4.66 -2.64 6.13
C GLU A 62 -3.81 -1.44 5.72
N ILE A 63 -2.50 -1.48 5.99
CA ILE A 63 -1.53 -0.49 5.54
C ILE A 63 -1.50 -0.43 4.02
N ASN A 64 -1.41 -1.58 3.34
CA ASN A 64 -1.43 -1.64 1.88
C ASN A 64 -2.69 -1.01 1.29
N ALA A 65 -3.86 -1.36 1.83
CA ALA A 65 -5.14 -0.83 1.39
C ALA A 65 -5.22 0.69 1.60
N PHE A 66 -4.76 1.20 2.74
CA PHE A 66 -4.72 2.63 3.03
C PHE A 66 -3.79 3.40 2.08
N LEU A 67 -2.56 2.90 1.87
CA LEU A 67 -1.59 3.53 0.97
C LEU A 67 -2.10 3.54 -0.48
N ALA A 68 -2.68 2.43 -0.94
CA ALA A 68 -3.31 2.35 -2.25
C ALA A 68 -4.50 3.33 -2.38
N SER A 69 -5.35 3.42 -1.35
CA SER A 69 -6.47 4.38 -1.30
C SER A 69 -5.98 5.83 -1.40
N THR A 70 -4.90 6.16 -0.70
CA THR A 70 -4.27 7.50 -0.72
C THR A 70 -3.77 7.86 -2.11
N MET A 71 -3.03 6.96 -2.77
CA MET A 71 -2.56 7.18 -4.14
C MET A 71 -3.73 7.39 -5.13
N ILE A 72 -4.82 6.64 -4.97
CA ILE A 72 -6.02 6.76 -5.79
C ILE A 72 -6.71 8.12 -5.52
N ALA A 73 -6.80 8.55 -4.27
CA ALA A 73 -7.36 9.85 -3.88
C ALA A 73 -6.54 11.00 -4.49
N ASP A 74 -5.21 10.93 -4.41
CA ASP A 74 -4.32 11.92 -5.01
C ASP A 74 -4.50 11.99 -6.52
N ARG A 75 -4.58 10.83 -7.19
CA ARG A 75 -4.84 10.75 -8.63
C ARG A 75 -6.18 11.41 -8.99
N TYR A 76 -7.24 11.12 -8.22
CA TYR A 76 -8.54 11.75 -8.43
C TYR A 76 -8.47 13.27 -8.28
N ALA A 77 -7.84 13.78 -7.21
CA ALA A 77 -7.67 15.20 -6.99
C ALA A 77 -6.86 15.89 -8.10
N ILE A 78 -5.79 15.25 -8.59
CA ILE A 78 -4.99 15.74 -9.73
C ILE A 78 -5.86 15.86 -10.98
N ILE A 79 -6.62 14.82 -11.33
CA ILE A 79 -7.52 14.85 -12.49
C ILE A 79 -8.57 15.94 -12.34
N GLY A 80 -9.15 16.10 -11.15
CA GLY A 80 -10.09 17.19 -10.85
C GLY A 80 -9.48 18.57 -11.11
N ARG A 81 -8.22 18.80 -10.68
CA ARG A 81 -7.49 20.04 -10.99
C ARG A 81 -7.26 20.23 -12.48
N LEU A 82 -6.87 19.18 -13.22
CA LEU A 82 -6.66 19.25 -14.68
C LEU A 82 -7.96 19.54 -15.45
N ARG A 83 -9.09 19.06 -14.94
CA ARG A 83 -10.42 19.25 -15.54
C ARG A 83 -11.04 20.61 -15.20
N SER A 84 -10.60 21.25 -14.12
CA SER A 84 -11.15 22.54 -13.64
C SER A 84 -10.37 23.78 -14.11
N GLN A 85 -9.35 23.61 -14.96
CA GLN A 85 -8.60 24.72 -15.54
C GLN A 85 -9.45 25.51 -16.53
N GLU A 86 -9.08 26.77 -16.81
CA GLU A 86 -9.74 27.62 -17.83
C GLU A 86 -9.83 26.91 -19.20
N ARG A 87 -8.78 26.14 -19.54
CA ARG A 87 -8.80 25.18 -20.64
C ARG A 87 -8.65 23.75 -20.12
N PRO A 88 -9.76 23.03 -19.88
CA PRO A 88 -9.73 21.68 -19.33
C PRO A 88 -8.93 20.70 -20.18
N VAL A 89 -8.09 19.88 -19.54
CA VAL A 89 -7.37 18.81 -20.24
C VAL A 89 -8.36 17.77 -20.79
N PRO A 90 -8.29 17.39 -22.08
CA PRO A 90 -9.20 16.40 -22.65
C PRO A 90 -9.02 15.00 -22.03
N TRP A 91 -10.11 14.25 -21.91
CA TRP A 91 -10.10 12.88 -21.41
C TRP A 91 -9.21 11.93 -22.22
N SER A 92 -9.02 12.16 -23.52
CA SER A 92 -8.10 11.37 -24.34
C SER A 92 -6.65 11.50 -23.85
N LYS A 93 -6.22 12.73 -23.53
CA LYS A 93 -4.87 13.00 -23.01
C LYS A 93 -4.70 12.47 -21.59
N ILE A 94 -5.74 12.56 -20.75
CA ILE A 94 -5.71 11.96 -19.40
C ILE A 94 -5.61 10.43 -19.51
N GLY A 95 -6.38 9.80 -20.40
CA GLY A 95 -6.29 8.36 -20.67
C GLY A 95 -4.89 7.94 -21.11
N GLU A 96 -4.27 8.66 -22.03
CA GLU A 96 -2.90 8.42 -22.47
C GLU A 96 -1.89 8.44 -21.31
N ILE A 97 -1.95 9.46 -20.43
CA ILE A 97 -1.10 9.56 -19.24
C ILE A 97 -1.31 8.36 -18.29
N LEU A 98 -2.55 7.90 -18.16
CA LEU A 98 -2.90 6.78 -17.28
C LEU A 98 -2.73 5.41 -17.94
N GLY A 99 -2.30 5.35 -19.21
CA GLY A 99 -2.15 4.09 -19.97
C GLY A 99 -3.49 3.40 -20.25
N MET A 100 -4.58 4.15 -20.41
CA MET A 100 -5.93 3.61 -20.65
C MET A 100 -6.71 4.39 -21.72
N SER A 101 -7.83 3.84 -22.17
CA SER A 101 -8.69 4.53 -23.15
C SER A 101 -9.34 5.78 -22.55
N LYS A 102 -9.78 6.70 -23.42
CA LYS A 102 -10.58 7.89 -23.03
C LYS A 102 -11.78 7.50 -22.16
N GLN A 103 -12.54 6.50 -22.59
CA GLN A 103 -13.74 6.04 -21.91
C GLN A 103 -13.41 5.43 -20.55
N ALA A 104 -12.33 4.64 -20.46
CA ALA A 104 -11.87 4.07 -19.21
C ALA A 104 -11.44 5.13 -18.19
N ALA A 105 -10.72 6.17 -18.64
CA ALA A 105 -10.30 7.27 -17.78
C ALA A 105 -11.49 8.06 -17.21
N GLN A 106 -12.48 8.35 -18.06
CA GLN A 106 -13.69 9.03 -17.64
C GLN A 106 -14.49 8.17 -16.64
N GLN A 107 -14.75 6.91 -16.98
CA GLN A 107 -15.49 5.99 -16.11
C GLN A 107 -14.79 5.78 -14.76
N TRP A 108 -13.46 5.67 -14.74
CA TRP A 108 -12.68 5.55 -13.52
C TRP A 108 -12.90 6.77 -12.60
N TYR A 109 -12.83 7.98 -13.16
CA TYR A 109 -13.03 9.22 -12.41
C TYR A 109 -14.45 9.32 -11.86
N ASP A 110 -15.45 9.04 -12.70
CA ASP A 110 -16.86 9.11 -12.30
C ASP A 110 -17.21 8.08 -11.21
N THR A 111 -16.61 6.87 -11.28
CA THR A 111 -16.87 5.78 -10.33
C THR A 111 -16.15 5.98 -8.99
N TYR A 112 -14.93 6.53 -8.99
CA TYR A 112 -14.18 6.73 -7.75
C TYR A 112 -14.87 7.70 -6.79
N ASN A 113 -15.57 8.71 -7.31
CA ASN A 113 -16.35 9.64 -6.50
C ASN A 113 -17.44 8.97 -5.63
N LEU A 114 -17.73 7.69 -5.88
CA LEU A 114 -18.71 6.90 -5.12
C LEU A 114 -18.07 6.02 -4.03
N ARG A 115 -16.74 5.93 -3.94
CA ARG A 115 -16.06 5.07 -2.96
C ARG A 115 -15.63 5.85 -1.73
N PRO A 116 -15.93 5.38 -0.50
CA PRO A 116 -15.40 5.99 0.70
C PRO A 116 -13.87 5.78 0.79
N PRO A 117 -13.11 6.77 1.28
CA PRO A 117 -11.68 6.60 1.54
C PRO A 117 -11.43 5.54 2.62
N VAL A 118 -10.36 4.76 2.46
CA VAL A 118 -9.87 3.88 3.54
C VAL A 118 -9.24 4.77 4.61
N GLN A 119 -9.54 4.49 5.89
CA GLN A 119 -8.98 5.25 6.99
C GLN A 119 -7.55 4.79 7.31
N ASN A 120 -6.78 5.68 7.92
CA ASN A 120 -5.45 5.32 8.42
C ASN A 120 -5.61 4.25 9.52
N PRO A 121 -4.96 3.07 9.40
CA PRO A 121 -5.14 1.96 10.33
C PRO A 121 -4.62 2.28 11.75
N THR A 122 -3.70 3.22 11.88
CA THR A 122 -3.16 3.66 13.19
C THR A 122 -3.98 4.79 13.82
N ARG A 123 -5.07 5.20 13.18
CA ARG A 123 -6.00 6.13 13.79
C ARG A 123 -6.86 5.35 14.77
N ALA A 124 -6.59 5.50 16.06
CA ALA A 124 -7.36 4.87 17.12
C ALA A 124 -8.87 4.96 16.86
N THR A 125 -9.50 3.83 16.57
CA THR A 125 -10.95 3.68 16.70
C THR A 125 -11.20 3.58 18.19
N GLY A 126 -11.47 4.73 18.83
CA GLY A 126 -11.89 4.75 20.23
C GLY A 126 -13.06 3.76 20.46
N PRO A 127 -13.21 3.22 21.68
CA PRO A 127 -14.27 2.26 21.95
C PRO A 127 -15.64 2.86 21.59
N SER A 128 -16.41 2.10 20.81
CA SER A 128 -17.84 2.36 20.59
C SER A 128 -18.63 2.07 21.85
#